data_AF-L9Z9Q3-F1
#
_entry.id   AF-L9Z9Q3-F1
#
_cell.length_a   1.000
_cell.length_b   1.000
_cell.length_c   1.000
_cell.angle_alpha   90.00
_cell.angle_beta   90.00
_cell.angle_gamma   90.00
#
_symmetry.space_group_name_H-M   'P 1'
#
loop_
_entity.id
_entity.type
_entity.pdbx_description
1 polymer ?
#
loop_
_entity_poly.entity_id
_entity_poly.type
_entity_poly.pdbx_seq_one_letter_code
_entity_poly.pdbx_strand_id
1 'polypeptide(L)'
;MTALNRLNILAASALGMFFGVSLVMVGLAGDVVGFLESHRFLPLAMSYLLMAIAFLSSGSRDPSQYYGIEKAYVVFVMGFMALYAWQPWVDMMASYDPFSAIVSLVLMSIATAILAR
;
A
#
# COMPACT_ATOMS: atom_id res chain seq x y z
N MET A 1 -2.53 42.49 17.59
CA MET A 1 -3.45 42.78 16.48
C MET A 1 -2.78 43.44 15.27
N THR A 2 -1.45 43.32 15.08
CA THR A 2 -0.70 44.09 14.06
C THR A 2 -0.14 43.27 12.90
N ALA A 3 -0.11 41.93 12.98
CA ALA A 3 0.35 41.07 11.89
C ALA A 3 -0.73 40.82 10.81
N LEU A 4 -2.01 40.77 11.19
CA LEU A 4 -3.12 40.56 10.24
C LEU A 4 -3.35 41.75 9.29
N ASN A 5 -3.12 42.99 9.76
CA ASN A 5 -3.35 44.20 8.98
C ASN A 5 -2.26 44.49 7.93
N ARG A 6 -1.21 43.65 7.85
CA ARG A 6 -0.13 43.75 6.85
C ARG A 6 -0.13 42.61 5.84
N LEU A 7 -1.19 41.80 5.80
CA LEU A 7 -1.34 40.83 4.72
C LEU A 7 -1.60 41.60 3.42
N ASN A 8 -0.63 41.57 2.52
CA ASN A 8 -0.81 42.01 1.14
C ASN A 8 -1.99 41.24 0.54
N ILE A 9 -2.88 41.89 -0.21
CA ILE A 9 -4.06 41.28 -0.84
C ILE A 9 -3.69 40.00 -1.61
N LEU A 10 -2.50 39.98 -2.23
CA LEU A 10 -1.94 38.81 -2.91
C LEU A 10 -1.64 37.64 -1.96
N ALA A 11 -1.13 37.92 -0.76
CA ALA A 11 -0.87 36.89 0.26
C ALA A 11 -2.18 36.37 0.85
N ALA A 12 -3.19 37.22 1.04
CA ALA A 12 -4.51 36.82 1.50
C ALA A 12 -5.25 35.96 0.46
N SER A 13 -5.17 36.33 -0.84
CA SER A 13 -5.72 35.51 -1.92
C SER A 13 -4.98 34.20 -2.09
N ALA A 14 -3.64 34.18 -1.94
CA ALA A 14 -2.86 32.95 -2.00
C ALA A 14 -3.20 32.00 -0.85
N LEU A 15 -3.36 32.52 0.37
CA LEU A 15 -3.80 31.72 1.52
C LEU A 15 -5.23 31.21 1.34
N GLY A 16 -6.15 32.03 0.81
CA GLY A 16 -7.52 31.59 0.50
C GLY A 16 -7.57 30.51 -0.57
N MET A 17 -6.77 30.64 -1.63
CA MET A 17 -6.67 29.63 -2.69
C MET A 17 -6.03 28.34 -2.18
N PHE A 18 -4.98 28.44 -1.36
CA PHE A 18 -4.36 27.30 -0.68
C PHE A 18 -5.34 26.57 0.24
N PHE A 19 -6.17 27.33 0.98
CA PHE A 19 -7.22 26.76 1.83
C PHE A 19 -8.30 26.06 1.00
N GLY A 20 -8.72 26.67 -0.12
CA GLY A 20 -9.68 26.08 -1.04
C GLY A 20 -9.18 24.77 -1.67
N VAL A 21 -7.94 24.76 -2.16
CA VAL A 21 -7.30 23.55 -2.69
C VAL A 21 -7.12 22.49 -1.60
N SER A 22 -6.77 22.89 -0.38
CA SER A 22 -6.67 21.97 0.75
C SER A 22 -8.01 21.36 1.13
N LEU A 23 -9.11 22.13 1.10
CA LEU A 23 -10.48 21.64 1.32
C LEU A 23 -10.91 20.64 0.23
N VAL A 24 -10.58 20.91 -1.03
CA VAL A 24 -10.82 19.97 -2.13
C VAL A 24 -9.99 18.69 -1.95
N MET A 25 -8.72 18.81 -1.56
CA MET A 25 -7.88 17.66 -1.22
C MET A 25 -8.42 16.86 -0.03
N VAL A 26 -8.99 17.51 0.98
CA VAL A 26 -9.63 16.83 2.12
C VAL A 26 -10.93 16.13 1.69
N GLY A 27 -11.74 16.74 0.83
CA GLY A 27 -12.93 16.10 0.26
C GLY A 27 -12.59 14.87 -0.60
N LEU A 28 -11.60 15.01 -1.49
CA LEU A 28 -11.08 13.90 -2.30
C LEU A 28 -10.41 12.83 -1.43
N ALA A 29 -9.69 13.23 -0.38
CA ALA A 29 -9.15 12.29 0.59
C ALA A 29 -10.26 11.54 1.32
N GLY A 30 -11.41 12.15 1.57
CA GLY A 30 -12.60 11.49 2.11
C GLY A 30 -13.12 10.38 1.19
N ASP A 31 -13.26 10.66 -0.10
CA ASP A 31 -13.70 9.66 -1.10
C ASP A 31 -12.66 8.53 -1.26
N VAL A 32 -11.37 8.88 -1.25
CA VAL A 32 -10.28 7.91 -1.28
C VAL A 32 -10.25 7.07 0.00
N VAL A 33 -10.45 7.68 1.17
CA VAL A 33 -10.53 6.95 2.44
C VAL A 33 -11.74 6.05 2.46
N GLY A 34 -12.92 6.49 2.01
CA GLY A 34 -14.11 5.63 1.89
C GLY A 34 -13.92 4.48 0.89
N PHE A 35 -13.21 4.73 -0.21
CA PHE A 35 -12.80 3.69 -1.15
C PHE A 35 -11.81 2.70 -0.51
N LEU A 36 -10.83 3.20 0.24
CA LEU A 36 -9.87 2.38 0.97
C LEU A 36 -10.51 1.65 2.16
N GLU A 37 -11.56 2.17 2.78
CA GLU A 37 -12.30 1.49 3.84
C GLU A 37 -13.17 0.37 3.27
N SER A 38 -13.83 0.62 2.13
CA SER A 38 -14.60 -0.40 1.40
C SER A 38 -13.71 -1.46 0.75
N HIS A 39 -12.46 -1.12 0.42
CA HIS A 39 -11.48 -2.00 -0.20
C HIS A 39 -10.16 -2.01 0.58
N ARG A 40 -10.24 -2.29 1.89
CA ARG A 40 -9.12 -2.23 2.86
C ARG A 40 -7.86 -2.97 2.44
N PHE A 41 -8.02 -4.00 1.63
CA PHE A 41 -6.95 -4.88 1.18
C PHE A 41 -6.46 -4.59 -0.24
N LEU A 42 -7.10 -3.68 -0.98
CA LEU A 42 -6.72 -3.26 -2.32
C LEU A 42 -5.39 -2.49 -2.38
N PRO A 43 -5.09 -1.51 -1.51
CA PRO A 43 -3.76 -0.89 -1.46
C PRO A 43 -2.67 -1.90 -1.03
N LEU A 44 -3.02 -2.87 -0.18
CA LEU A 44 -2.14 -3.94 0.24
C LEU A 44 -1.78 -4.83 -0.96
N ALA A 45 -2.81 -5.33 -1.67
CA ALA A 45 -2.65 -6.12 -2.90
C ALA A 45 -1.90 -5.38 -4.02
N MET A 46 -2.16 -4.07 -4.20
CA MET A 46 -1.47 -3.24 -5.19
C MET A 46 0.01 -3.06 -4.87
N SER A 47 0.35 -2.79 -3.60
CA SER A 47 1.75 -2.69 -3.16
C SER A 47 2.50 -4.01 -3.43
N TYR A 48 1.81 -5.14 -3.32
CA TYR A 48 2.36 -6.47 -3.54
C TYR A 48 2.48 -6.85 -5.02
N LEU A 49 1.53 -6.45 -5.85
CA LEU A 49 1.60 -6.59 -7.31
C LEU A 49 2.77 -5.78 -7.88
N LEU A 50 2.97 -4.55 -7.40
CA LEU A 50 4.12 -3.73 -7.78
C LEU A 50 5.45 -4.36 -7.34
N MET A 51 5.50 -4.97 -6.16
CA MET A 51 6.69 -5.70 -5.71
C MET A 51 6.97 -6.91 -6.61
N ALA A 52 5.97 -7.71 -6.96
CA ALA A 52 6.12 -8.86 -7.87
C ALA A 52 6.58 -8.44 -9.27
N ILE A 53 6.04 -7.34 -9.81
CA ILE A 53 6.48 -6.76 -11.09
C ILE A 53 7.93 -6.29 -11.01
N ALA A 54 8.32 -5.62 -9.92
CA ALA A 54 9.70 -5.18 -9.73
C ALA A 54 10.69 -6.36 -9.69
N PHE A 55 10.27 -7.52 -9.16
CA PHE A 55 11.06 -8.74 -9.19
C PHE A 55 11.14 -9.38 -10.57
N LEU A 56 10.01 -9.51 -11.28
CA LEU A 56 10.01 -10.01 -12.66
C LEU A 56 10.82 -9.10 -13.62
N SER A 57 10.83 -7.80 -13.34
CA SER A 57 11.60 -6.78 -14.06
C SER A 57 13.09 -6.77 -13.70
N SER A 58 13.51 -7.41 -12.61
CA SER A 58 14.89 -7.39 -12.14
C SER A 58 15.75 -8.34 -12.99
N GLY A 59 16.44 -7.80 -14.00
CA GLY A 59 17.36 -8.53 -14.88
C GLY A 59 18.61 -9.10 -14.20
N SER A 60 18.74 -8.95 -12.87
CA SER A 60 19.90 -9.39 -12.07
C SER A 60 19.66 -10.69 -11.29
N ARG A 61 18.47 -11.30 -11.37
CA ARG A 61 18.12 -12.48 -10.57
C ARG A 61 17.91 -13.69 -11.45
N ASP A 62 19.01 -14.38 -11.74
CA ASP A 62 18.93 -15.72 -12.32
C ASP A 62 18.23 -16.65 -11.30
N PRO A 63 17.02 -17.15 -11.61
CA PRO A 63 16.30 -18.05 -10.72
C PRO A 63 17.17 -19.26 -10.35
N SER A 64 18.12 -19.68 -11.20
CA SER A 64 18.99 -20.82 -10.94
C SER A 64 19.80 -20.72 -9.64
N GLN A 65 20.04 -19.50 -9.11
CA GLN A 65 20.87 -19.26 -7.93
C GLN A 65 20.13 -19.36 -6.59
N TYR A 66 18.80 -19.46 -6.60
CA TYR A 66 18.00 -19.64 -5.39
C TYR A 66 17.90 -21.11 -4.99
N TYR A 67 17.95 -21.37 -3.68
CA TYR A 67 17.68 -22.72 -3.16
C TYR A 67 16.24 -23.13 -3.49
N GLY A 68 15.99 -24.42 -3.75
CA GLY A 68 14.65 -24.91 -4.12
C GLY A 68 13.56 -24.52 -3.10
N ILE A 69 13.92 -24.47 -1.81
CA ILE A 69 13.04 -24.03 -0.72
C ILE A 69 12.69 -22.54 -0.82
N GLU A 70 13.64 -21.67 -1.17
CA GLU A 70 13.41 -20.22 -1.31
C GLU A 70 12.42 -19.93 -2.44
N LYS A 71 12.56 -20.64 -3.58
CA LYS A 71 11.62 -20.55 -4.70
C LYS A 71 10.22 -21.01 -4.31
N ALA A 72 10.13 -22.17 -3.65
CA ALA A 72 8.86 -22.70 -3.19
C ALA A 72 8.17 -21.75 -2.21
N TYR A 73 8.93 -21.12 -1.31
CA TYR A 73 8.43 -20.13 -0.38
C TYR A 73 7.88 -18.89 -1.10
N VAL A 74 8.64 -18.33 -2.05
CA VAL A 74 8.18 -17.17 -2.82
C VAL A 74 6.91 -17.49 -3.61
N VAL A 75 6.86 -18.65 -4.28
CA VAL A 75 5.66 -19.10 -5.01
C VAL A 75 4.47 -19.31 -4.07
N PHE A 76 4.70 -19.90 -2.89
CA PHE A 76 3.67 -20.05 -1.86
C PHE A 76 3.13 -18.70 -1.41
N VAL A 77 4.00 -17.73 -1.10
CA VAL A 77 3.58 -16.39 -0.70
C VAL A 77 2.83 -15.69 -1.84
N MET A 78 3.27 -15.82 -3.10
CA MET A 78 2.52 -15.31 -4.25
C MET A 78 1.13 -15.95 -4.40
N GLY A 79 1.01 -17.26 -4.18
CA GLY A 79 -0.28 -17.96 -4.19
C GLY A 79 -1.20 -17.53 -3.06
N PHE A 80 -0.65 -17.39 -1.84
CA PHE A 80 -1.35 -16.86 -0.67
C PHE A 80 -1.84 -15.42 -0.93
N MET A 81 -1.09 -14.62 -1.67
CA MET A 81 -1.48 -13.27 -2.07
C MET A 81 -2.59 -13.24 -3.12
N ALA A 82 -2.62 -14.17 -4.06
CA ALA A 82 -3.71 -14.27 -5.02
C ALA A 82 -5.06 -14.50 -4.33
N LEU A 83 -5.07 -15.14 -3.14
CA LEU A 83 -6.28 -15.33 -2.35
C LEU A 83 -6.86 -14.01 -1.80
N TYR A 84 -6.05 -12.94 -1.66
CA TYR A 84 -6.55 -11.62 -1.28
C TYR A 84 -7.41 -10.94 -2.37
N ALA A 85 -7.41 -11.46 -3.61
CA ALA A 85 -8.37 -11.05 -4.63
C ALA A 85 -9.76 -11.68 -4.42
N TRP A 86 -9.89 -12.65 -3.50
CA TRP A 86 -11.14 -13.35 -3.24
C TRP A 86 -11.81 -12.85 -1.95
N GLN A 87 -12.95 -12.17 -2.09
CA GLN A 87 -13.64 -11.52 -0.97
C GLN A 87 -13.90 -12.41 0.27
N PRO A 88 -14.36 -13.67 0.14
CA PRO A 88 -14.60 -14.53 1.31
C PRO A 88 -13.32 -14.87 2.09
N TRP A 89 -12.19 -14.97 1.40
CA TRP A 89 -10.89 -15.17 2.06
C TRP A 89 -10.51 -13.94 2.88
N VAL A 90 -10.76 -12.75 2.31
CA VAL A 90 -10.52 -11.47 2.97
C VAL A 90 -11.42 -11.30 4.19
N ASP A 91 -12.71 -11.63 4.08
CA ASP A 91 -13.66 -11.58 5.19
C ASP A 91 -13.26 -12.54 6.32
N MET A 92 -12.76 -13.73 5.95
CA MET A 92 -12.19 -14.68 6.90
C MET A 92 -10.94 -14.12 7.59
N MET A 93 -10.00 -13.54 6.84
CA MET A 93 -8.80 -12.91 7.43
C MET A 93 -9.16 -11.75 8.36
N ALA A 94 -10.17 -10.94 8.02
CA ALA A 94 -10.65 -9.85 8.86
C ALA A 94 -11.25 -10.34 10.19
N SER A 95 -11.84 -11.55 10.22
CA SER A 95 -12.35 -12.13 11.47
C SER A 95 -11.25 -12.53 12.48
N TYR A 96 -10.01 -12.67 12.02
CA TYR A 96 -8.83 -13.02 12.82
C TYR A 96 -7.85 -11.86 13.02
N ASP A 97 -8.26 -10.63 12.68
CA ASP A 97 -7.44 -9.44 12.91
C ASP A 97 -7.24 -9.22 14.43
N PRO A 98 -6.03 -8.88 14.93
CA PRO A 98 -4.83 -8.44 14.20
C PRO A 98 -3.86 -9.55 13.76
N PHE A 99 -4.12 -10.80 14.12
CA PHE A 99 -3.15 -11.88 13.91
C PHE A 99 -2.95 -12.21 12.44
N SER A 100 -4.01 -12.15 11.63
CA SER A 100 -3.94 -12.33 10.17
C SER A 100 -3.04 -11.28 9.49
N ALA A 101 -3.10 -10.03 9.93
CA ALA A 101 -2.21 -8.96 9.45
C ALA A 101 -0.75 -9.21 9.84
N ILE A 102 -0.48 -9.63 11.08
CA ILE A 102 0.88 -9.96 11.55
C ILE A 102 1.47 -11.12 10.74
N VAL A 103 0.71 -12.21 10.54
CA VAL A 103 1.15 -13.37 9.76
C VAL A 103 1.46 -12.96 8.32
N SER A 104 0.58 -12.16 7.71
CA SER A 104 0.79 -11.66 6.34
C SER A 104 2.06 -10.82 6.25
N LEU A 105 2.32 -9.94 7.22
CA LEU A 105 3.52 -9.11 7.28
C LEU A 105 4.80 -9.93 7.50
N VAL A 106 4.76 -10.98 8.32
CA VAL A 106 5.92 -11.88 8.51
C VAL A 106 6.23 -12.66 7.24
N LEU A 107 5.22 -13.27 6.61
CA LEU A 107 5.38 -14.01 5.35
C LEU A 107 6.01 -13.12 4.26
N MET A 108 5.52 -11.90 4.18
CA MET A 108 6.02 -10.85 3.30
C MET A 108 7.45 -10.45 3.59
N SER A 109 7.78 -10.20 4.85
CA SER A 109 9.12 -9.76 5.24
C SER A 109 10.16 -10.82 4.89
N ILE A 110 9.84 -12.09 5.08
CA ILE A 110 10.70 -13.21 4.71
C ILE A 110 10.82 -13.34 3.19
N ALA A 111 9.70 -13.26 2.45
CA ALA A 111 9.73 -13.31 0.99
C ALA A 111 10.57 -12.17 0.41
N THR A 112 10.37 -10.94 0.89
CA THR A 112 11.16 -9.77 0.50
C THR A 112 12.62 -9.92 0.89
N ALA A 113 12.96 -10.50 2.05
CA ALA A 113 14.34 -10.71 2.46
C ALA A 113 15.06 -11.76 1.59
N ILE A 114 14.40 -12.87 1.28
CA ILE A 114 14.89 -13.89 0.32
C ILE A 114 15.13 -13.21 -1.02
N LEU A 115 14.13 -12.47 -1.46
CA LEU A 115 14.16 -11.86 -2.76
C LEU A 115 15.15 -10.70 -2.84
N ALA A 116 15.39 -9.91 -1.78
CA ALA A 116 16.30 -8.76 -1.76
C ALA A 116 17.79 -9.13 -1.71
N ARG A 117 18.11 -10.40 -1.51
CA ARG A 117 19.47 -10.96 -1.67
C ARG A 117 19.96 -10.83 -3.11
#